data_AF-A0A645E5J1-F1
#
_entry.id   AF-A0A645E5J1-F1
#
_cell.length_a   1.000
_cell.length_b   1.000
_cell.length_c   1.000
_cell.angle_alpha   90.00
_cell.angle_beta   90.00
_cell.angle_gamma   90.00
#
_symmetry.space_group_name_H-M   'P 1'
#
loop_
_entity.id
_entity.type
_entity.pdbx_description
1 polymer ?
#
loop_
_entity_poly.entity_id
_entity_poly.type
_entity_poly.pdbx_seq_one_letter_code
_entity_poly.pdbx_strand_id
1 'polypeptide(L)'
;MVVKADAGTYGMGVMTVRDAKELAALPRKSRNKMGVIKDGQTVHDVIVQEGVLTYERMHNAVAEPVVYMMDRYVVGGFYRMHPERGEDENLNAPGAGYVPLAFQQSNHLPQASARPGASAPNRFYMYGVIARLAMLAASYELEATNPDAEIYD
;
A
#
# COMPACT_ATOMS: atom_id res chain seq x y z
N MET A 1 -6.11 -12.89 0.82
CA MET A 1 -4.80 -12.85 0.13
C MET A 1 -4.88 -11.89 -1.04
N VAL A 2 -3.81 -11.19 -1.36
CA VAL A 2 -3.71 -10.32 -2.54
C VAL A 2 -2.72 -10.94 -3.50
N VAL A 3 -3.14 -11.11 -4.75
CA VAL A 3 -2.30 -11.60 -5.85
C VAL A 3 -1.98 -10.44 -6.78
N LYS A 4 -0.70 -10.26 -7.05
CA LYS A 4 -0.18 -9.21 -7.93
C LYS A 4 0.55 -9.88 -9.09
N ALA A 5 0.00 -9.72 -10.28
CA ALA A 5 0.63 -10.13 -11.53
C ALA A 5 1.49 -8.98 -12.06
N ASP A 6 2.79 -9.19 -12.10
CA ASP A 6 3.75 -8.19 -12.53
C ASP A 6 4.20 -8.42 -13.98
N ALA A 7 4.19 -7.35 -14.77
CA ALA A 7 4.75 -7.32 -16.13
C ALA A 7 5.74 -6.14 -16.28
N GLY A 8 6.37 -5.71 -15.19
CA GLY A 8 7.37 -4.65 -15.19
C GLY A 8 6.79 -3.32 -15.69
N THR A 9 7.32 -2.80 -16.80
CA THR A 9 7.00 -1.47 -17.33
C THR A 9 5.55 -1.28 -17.78
N TYR A 10 4.78 -2.35 -17.93
CA TYR A 10 3.41 -2.31 -18.45
C TYR A 10 2.34 -2.29 -17.36
N GLY A 11 2.76 -2.35 -16.09
CA GLY A 11 1.90 -2.24 -14.92
C GLY A 11 1.65 -3.59 -14.25
N MET A 12 0.82 -3.54 -13.21
CA MET A 12 0.60 -4.67 -12.31
C MET A 12 -0.90 -4.95 -12.14
N GLY A 13 -1.32 -6.18 -12.44
CA GLY A 13 -2.68 -6.65 -12.20
C GLY A 13 -2.85 -7.04 -10.74
N VAL A 14 -3.77 -6.37 -10.02
CA VAL A 14 -4.06 -6.70 -8.60
C VAL A 14 -5.43 -7.36 -8.48
N MET A 15 -5.51 -8.44 -7.71
CA MET A 15 -6.75 -9.10 -7.31
C MET A 15 -6.72 -9.57 -5.84
N THR A 16 -7.86 -9.50 -5.17
CA THR A 16 -8.06 -10.12 -3.86
C THR A 16 -8.65 -11.51 -4.04
N VAL A 17 -8.15 -12.48 -3.27
CA VAL A 17 -8.61 -13.87 -3.25
C VAL A 17 -8.93 -14.26 -1.82
N ARG A 18 -10.14 -14.80 -1.59
CA ARG A 18 -10.60 -15.22 -0.26
C ARG A 18 -10.45 -16.72 -0.05
N ASP A 19 -10.73 -17.53 -1.07
CA ASP A 19 -10.45 -18.98 -1.09
C ASP A 19 -9.53 -19.33 -2.27
N ALA A 20 -8.53 -20.19 -2.04
CA ALA A 20 -7.63 -20.70 -3.08
C ALA A 20 -8.39 -21.36 -4.26
N LYS A 21 -9.59 -21.90 -4.03
CA LYS A 21 -10.46 -22.47 -5.08
C LYS A 21 -10.86 -21.43 -6.14
N GLU A 22 -10.93 -20.15 -5.77
CA GLU A 22 -11.25 -19.08 -6.72
C GLU A 22 -10.19 -18.96 -7.83
N LEU A 23 -8.93 -19.30 -7.55
CA LEU A 23 -7.84 -19.29 -8.53
C LEU A 23 -8.06 -20.31 -9.66
N ALA A 24 -8.62 -21.47 -9.34
CA ALA A 24 -8.94 -22.50 -10.32
C ALA A 24 -10.13 -22.12 -11.20
N ALA A 25 -11.07 -21.34 -10.65
CA ALA A 25 -12.34 -20.98 -11.29
C ALA A 25 -12.38 -19.52 -11.79
N LEU A 26 -11.22 -18.91 -12.09
CA LEU A 26 -11.18 -17.49 -12.46
C LEU A 26 -11.97 -17.19 -13.75
N PRO A 27 -12.89 -16.20 -13.71
CA PRO A 27 -13.57 -15.72 -14.90
C PRO A 27 -12.59 -15.26 -15.98
N ARG A 28 -12.95 -15.42 -17.26
CA ARG A 28 -12.09 -15.04 -18.40
C ARG A 28 -11.58 -13.59 -18.31
N LYS A 29 -12.41 -12.66 -17.84
CA LYS A 29 -12.02 -11.25 -17.63
C LYS A 29 -10.90 -11.10 -16.59
N SER A 30 -10.98 -11.84 -15.48
CA SER A 30 -9.96 -11.85 -14.43
C SER A 30 -8.68 -12.53 -14.91
N ARG A 31 -8.78 -13.65 -15.65
CA ARG A 31 -7.61 -14.31 -16.26
C ARG A 31 -6.90 -13.39 -17.25
N ASN A 32 -7.64 -12.62 -18.05
CA ASN A 32 -7.04 -11.64 -18.94
C ASN A 32 -6.30 -10.55 -18.16
N LYS A 33 -6.94 -9.98 -17.12
CA LYS A 33 -6.31 -8.97 -16.25
C LYS A 33 -5.03 -9.47 -15.56
N MET A 34 -4.96 -10.77 -15.26
CA MET A 34 -3.84 -11.41 -14.54
C MET A 34 -2.86 -12.15 -15.45
N GLY A 35 -3.12 -12.24 -16.75
CA GLY A 35 -2.32 -13.04 -17.69
C GLY A 35 -1.74 -12.21 -18.83
N VAL A 36 -2.41 -11.11 -19.21
CA VAL A 36 -1.96 -10.20 -20.27
C VAL A 36 -2.20 -8.77 -19.81
N ILE A 37 -1.10 -8.03 -19.63
CA ILE A 37 -1.14 -6.62 -19.21
C ILE A 37 -1.17 -5.73 -20.47
N LYS A 38 -1.15 -4.41 -20.31
CA LYS A 38 -1.15 -3.41 -21.39
C LYS A 38 -0.16 -3.82 -22.51
N ASP A 39 -0.59 -3.65 -23.76
CA ASP A 39 0.15 -3.98 -24.99
C ASP A 39 0.41 -5.47 -25.26
N GLY A 40 -0.33 -6.38 -24.61
CA GLY A 40 -0.31 -7.80 -24.98
C GLY A 40 0.83 -8.59 -24.35
N GLN A 41 1.62 -7.99 -23.47
CA GLN A 41 2.69 -8.69 -22.76
C GLN A 41 2.15 -9.69 -21.75
N THR A 42 2.79 -10.85 -21.72
CA THR A 42 2.52 -11.92 -20.77
C THR A 42 3.08 -11.57 -19.40
N VAL A 43 2.33 -11.88 -18.36
CA VAL A 43 2.81 -11.78 -16.98
C VAL A 43 3.93 -12.79 -16.77
N HIS A 44 5.05 -12.33 -16.19
CA HIS A 44 6.22 -13.17 -15.94
C HIS A 44 6.33 -13.57 -14.47
N ASP A 45 5.94 -12.68 -13.56
CA ASP A 45 6.06 -12.88 -12.12
C ASP A 45 4.72 -12.70 -11.41
N VAL A 46 4.52 -13.48 -10.34
CA VAL A 46 3.33 -13.41 -9.49
C VAL A 46 3.76 -13.31 -8.04
N ILE A 47 3.32 -12.23 -7.38
CA ILE A 47 3.53 -12.00 -5.96
C ILE A 47 2.24 -12.35 -5.22
N VAL A 48 2.38 -13.16 -4.19
CA VAL A 48 1.30 -13.55 -3.29
C VAL A 48 1.55 -12.93 -1.93
N GLN A 49 0.63 -12.09 -1.48
CA GLN A 49 0.75 -11.34 -0.22
C GLN A 49 -0.46 -11.60 0.68
N GLU A 50 -0.22 -11.62 1.99
CA GLU A 50 -1.31 -11.52 2.97
C GLU A 50 -2.14 -10.24 2.73
N GLY A 51 -3.46 -10.36 2.82
CA GLY A 51 -4.34 -9.20 2.72
C GLY A 51 -4.49 -8.56 4.09
N VAL A 52 -4.20 -7.27 4.21
CA VAL A 52 -4.41 -6.49 5.43
C VAL A 52 -5.73 -5.73 5.30
N LEU A 53 -6.61 -5.89 6.28
CA LEU A 53 -7.92 -5.24 6.28
C LEU A 53 -7.81 -3.76 6.66
N THR A 54 -8.60 -2.92 5.99
CA THR A 54 -8.73 -1.50 6.29
C THR A 54 -10.05 -1.22 6.98
N TYR A 55 -10.01 -0.99 8.30
CA TYR A 55 -11.19 -0.66 9.10
C TYR A 55 -11.40 0.83 9.32
N GLU A 56 -10.39 1.67 9.05
CA GLU A 56 -10.52 3.11 9.20
C GLU A 56 -11.52 3.68 8.17
N ARG A 57 -12.33 4.65 8.62
CA ARG A 57 -13.37 5.27 7.79
C ARG A 57 -13.33 6.78 7.89
N MET A 58 -13.56 7.43 6.75
CA MET A 58 -13.75 8.89 6.63
C MET A 58 -15.05 9.16 5.88
N HIS A 59 -15.95 9.94 6.48
CA HIS A 59 -17.28 10.20 5.92
C HIS A 59 -18.03 8.91 5.51
N ASN A 60 -17.96 7.87 6.36
CA ASN A 60 -18.49 6.52 6.15
C ASN A 60 -17.85 5.68 5.01
N ALA A 61 -16.95 6.24 4.21
CA ALA A 61 -16.15 5.48 3.24
C ALA A 61 -14.95 4.82 3.90
N VAL A 62 -14.54 3.64 3.41
CA VAL A 62 -13.28 2.99 3.82
C VAL A 62 -12.11 3.90 3.46
N ALA A 63 -11.15 4.07 4.37
CA ALA A 63 -10.04 5.00 4.22
C ALA A 63 -8.72 4.39 4.69
N GLU A 64 -7.68 4.47 3.85
CA GLU A 64 -6.31 4.05 4.18
C GLU A 64 -5.36 5.26 4.22
N PRO A 65 -4.45 5.36 5.20
CA PRO A 65 -3.49 6.45 5.27
C PRO A 65 -2.36 6.26 4.25
N VAL A 66 -1.98 7.35 3.58
CA VAL A 66 -0.81 7.47 2.72
C VAL A 66 0.14 8.48 3.37
N VAL A 67 1.38 8.06 3.63
CA VAL A 67 2.41 8.88 4.28
C VAL A 67 3.46 9.29 3.26
N TYR A 68 3.78 10.58 3.22
CA TYR A 68 4.84 11.15 2.39
C TYR A 68 6.10 11.40 3.21
N MET A 69 7.25 11.07 2.62
CA MET A 69 8.57 11.28 3.22
C MET A 69 9.49 12.01 2.24
N MET A 70 10.39 12.82 2.78
CA MET A 70 11.51 13.42 2.07
C MET A 70 12.76 13.14 2.89
N ASP A 71 13.79 12.56 2.24
CA ASP A 71 14.92 11.96 2.96
C ASP A 71 14.37 11.00 4.04
N ARG A 72 14.83 11.10 5.30
CA ARG A 72 14.37 10.27 6.41
C ARG A 72 13.15 10.82 7.16
N TYR A 73 12.60 11.96 6.73
CA TYR A 73 11.59 12.70 7.48
C TYR A 73 10.18 12.50 6.91
N VAL A 74 9.22 12.26 7.81
CA VAL A 74 7.79 12.29 7.48
C VAL A 74 7.35 13.74 7.33
N VAL A 75 6.89 14.12 6.13
CA VAL A 75 6.52 15.50 5.78
C VAL A 75 5.02 15.73 5.67
N GLY A 76 4.22 14.66 5.66
CA GLY A 76 2.77 14.77 5.57
C GLY A 76 2.11 13.52 5.01
N GLY A 77 0.89 13.67 4.53
CA GLY A 77 0.12 12.57 3.94
C GLY A 77 -1.33 12.93 3.65
N PHE A 78 -2.09 11.92 3.26
CA PHE A 78 -3.54 11.99 3.08
C PHE A 78 -4.19 10.64 3.37
N TYR A 79 -5.49 10.63 3.64
CA TYR A 79 -6.30 9.42 3.52
C TYR A 79 -6.77 9.25 2.08
N ARG A 80 -6.54 8.07 1.51
CA ARG A 80 -7.27 7.63 0.31
C ARG A 80 -8.55 6.97 0.78
N MET A 81 -9.69 7.50 0.38
CA MET A 81 -11.00 6.96 0.71
C MET A 81 -11.72 6.46 -0.53
N HIS A 82 -12.54 5.42 -0.39
CA HIS A 82 -13.36 4.92 -1.49
C HIS A 82 -14.74 4.50 -0.96
N PRO A 83 -15.84 5.16 -1.40
CA PRO A 83 -17.18 4.89 -0.86
C PRO A 83 -17.75 3.53 -1.30
N GLU A 84 -17.34 3.04 -2.48
CA GLU A 84 -17.87 1.82 -3.08
C GLU A 84 -16.98 0.57 -2.87
N ARG A 85 -15.89 0.67 -2.11
CA ARG A 85 -14.96 -0.45 -1.86
C ARG A 85 -15.07 -0.95 -0.42
N GLY A 86 -14.93 -2.25 -0.25
CA GLY A 86 -14.88 -2.93 1.04
C GLY A 86 -13.52 -2.82 1.75
N GLU A 87 -13.47 -3.31 2.98
CA GLU A 87 -12.30 -3.32 3.86
C GLU A 87 -11.16 -4.22 3.39
N ASP A 88 -11.44 -5.20 2.52
CA ASP A 88 -10.48 -6.15 1.96
C ASP A 88 -10.16 -5.88 0.47
N GLU A 89 -10.59 -4.73 -0.05
CA GLU A 89 -10.39 -4.32 -1.43
C GLU A 89 -9.31 -3.24 -1.58
N ASN A 90 -8.69 -3.21 -2.77
CA ASN A 90 -7.78 -2.14 -3.13
C ASN A 90 -8.54 -0.82 -3.34
N LEU A 91 -8.26 0.18 -2.51
CA LEU A 91 -8.89 1.51 -2.62
C LEU A 91 -8.25 2.37 -3.73
N ASN A 92 -7.07 1.99 -4.25
CA ASN A 92 -6.45 2.62 -5.41
C ASN A 92 -7.15 2.19 -6.71
N ALA A 93 -8.35 2.74 -6.92
CA ALA A 93 -9.20 2.48 -8.07
C ALA A 93 -9.90 3.78 -8.52
N PRO A 94 -10.43 3.83 -9.76
CA PRO A 94 -11.26 4.95 -10.21
C PRO A 94 -12.42 5.20 -9.24
N GLY A 95 -12.63 6.45 -8.85
CA GLY A 95 -13.63 6.83 -7.83
C GLY A 95 -13.06 7.08 -6.43
N ALA A 96 -11.75 6.86 -6.22
CA ALA A 96 -11.08 7.22 -4.97
C ALA A 96 -11.10 8.74 -4.72
N GLY A 97 -11.38 9.12 -3.46
CA GLY A 97 -11.27 10.47 -2.94
C GLY A 97 -10.08 10.63 -2.00
N TYR A 98 -9.67 11.88 -1.74
CA TYR A 98 -8.49 12.18 -0.94
C TYR A 98 -8.81 13.23 0.12
N VAL A 99 -8.48 12.92 1.37
CA VAL A 99 -8.70 13.82 2.51
C VAL A 99 -7.35 14.11 3.17
N PRO A 100 -6.98 15.39 3.39
CA PRO A 100 -5.72 15.72 4.04
C PRO A 100 -5.54 14.99 5.38
N LEU A 101 -4.40 14.32 5.55
CA LEU A 101 -4.01 13.72 6.81
C LEU A 101 -3.33 14.82 7.60
N ALA A 102 -4.02 15.34 8.61
CA ALA A 102 -3.47 16.37 9.48
C ALA A 102 -2.36 15.77 10.36
N PHE A 103 -1.14 15.64 9.82
CA PHE A 103 0.08 15.70 10.60
C PHE A 103 0.18 17.13 11.17
N GLN A 104 -0.67 17.47 12.13
CA GLN A 104 -0.48 18.72 12.87
C GLN A 104 0.94 18.68 13.46
N GLN A 105 1.63 19.81 13.40
CA GLN A 105 3.05 19.99 13.76
C GLN A 105 3.42 19.42 15.15
N SER A 106 2.43 19.10 15.99
CA SER A 106 2.56 18.60 17.36
C SER A 106 2.45 17.07 17.51
N ASN A 107 2.21 16.29 16.44
CA ASN A 107 1.95 14.84 16.52
C ASN A 107 3.19 13.94 16.27
N HIS A 108 4.39 14.52 16.19
CA HIS A 108 5.63 13.76 16.04
C HIS A 108 6.14 13.16 17.36
N LEU A 109 5.59 13.60 18.49
CA LEU A 109 5.94 13.09 19.81
C LEU A 109 4.77 12.27 20.37
N PRO A 110 5.00 10.98 20.69
CA PRO A 110 3.97 10.17 21.32
C PRO A 110 3.66 10.72 22.72
N GLN A 111 2.38 10.75 23.06
CA GLN A 111 1.91 11.01 24.42
C GLN A 111 1.88 9.69 25.17
N ALA A 112 2.93 9.41 25.94
CA ALA A 112 3.12 8.15 26.65
C ALA A 112 1.98 7.81 27.64
N SER A 113 1.30 8.83 28.17
CA SER A 113 0.17 8.66 29.12
C SER A 113 -1.17 8.39 28.43
N ALA A 114 -1.27 8.54 27.11
CA ALA A 114 -2.51 8.32 26.38
C ALA A 114 -2.71 6.84 26.04
N ARG A 115 -3.97 6.37 26.10
CA ARG A 115 -4.30 4.99 25.74
C ARG A 115 -3.91 4.69 24.27
N PRO A 116 -3.38 3.49 23.97
CA PRO A 116 -3.10 3.06 22.60
C PRO A 116 -4.33 3.23 21.69
N GLY A 117 -4.12 3.74 20.49
CA GLY A 117 -5.18 3.96 19.50
C GLY A 117 -6.15 5.11 19.80
N ALA A 118 -6.20 5.62 21.03
CA ALA A 118 -7.17 6.64 21.45
C ALA A 118 -6.74 8.08 21.14
N SER A 119 -5.44 8.34 21.01
CA SER A 119 -4.94 9.67 20.68
C SER A 119 -4.50 9.75 19.22
N ALA A 120 -4.99 10.78 18.52
CA ALA A 120 -4.53 11.11 17.17
C ALA A 120 -2.99 11.29 17.09
N PRO A 121 -2.31 11.93 18.06
CA PRO A 121 -0.85 11.97 18.10
C PRO A 121 -0.20 10.59 18.06
N ASN A 122 -0.64 9.64 18.91
CA ASN A 122 -0.02 8.31 18.96
C ASN A 122 -0.31 7.50 17.70
N ARG A 123 -1.52 7.61 17.13
CA ARG A 123 -1.86 6.96 15.86
C ARG A 123 -0.98 7.47 14.70
N PHE A 124 -0.85 8.78 14.55
CA PHE A 124 -0.04 9.35 13.46
C PHE A 124 1.45 9.10 13.66
N TYR A 125 1.93 9.10 14.91
CA TYR A 125 3.29 8.67 15.23
C TYR A 125 3.54 7.23 14.74
N MET A 126 2.62 6.31 15.00
CA MET A 126 2.73 4.92 14.54
C MET A 126 2.74 4.81 13.02
N TYR A 127 1.90 5.58 12.30
CA TYR A 127 1.96 5.62 10.83
C TYR A 127 3.33 6.06 10.34
N GLY A 128 3.93 7.07 10.99
CA GLY A 128 5.28 7.52 10.69
C GLY A 128 6.38 6.50 11.02
N VAL A 129 6.24 5.70 12.09
CA VAL A 129 7.18 4.60 12.39
C VAL A 129 7.15 3.54 11.29
N ILE A 130 5.96 3.05 10.93
CA ILE A 130 5.82 2.03 9.88
C ILE A 130 6.29 2.55 8.53
N ALA A 131 5.98 3.80 8.18
CA ALA A 131 6.47 4.41 6.95
C ALA A 131 8.01 4.45 6.87
N ARG A 132 8.69 4.80 7.97
CA ARG A 132 10.16 4.79 8.02
C ARG A 132 10.75 3.40 7.93
N LEU A 133 10.12 2.38 8.52
CA LEU A 133 10.55 0.99 8.35
C LEU A 133 10.41 0.53 6.89
N ALA A 134 9.31 0.89 6.23
CA ALA A 134 9.10 0.60 4.81
C ALA A 134 10.14 1.31 3.91
N MET A 135 10.46 2.57 4.21
CA MET A 135 11.52 3.30 3.51
C MET A 135 12.89 2.67 3.72
N LEU A 136 13.22 2.24 4.94
CA LEU A 136 14.48 1.56 5.23
C LEU A 136 14.60 0.26 4.42
N ALA A 137 13.53 -0.54 4.37
CA ALA A 137 13.50 -1.74 3.54
C ALA A 137 13.70 -1.42 2.04
N ALA A 138 13.00 -0.41 1.52
CA ALA A 138 13.16 0.04 0.14
C ALA A 138 14.57 0.57 -0.15
N SER A 139 15.20 1.24 0.81
CA SER A 139 16.59 1.71 0.71
C SER A 139 17.58 0.55 0.54
N TYR A 140 17.42 -0.52 1.33
CA TYR A 140 18.25 -1.71 1.20
C TYR A 140 18.02 -2.45 -0.12
N GLU A 141 16.77 -2.51 -0.58
CA GLU A 141 16.45 -3.10 -1.90
C GLU A 141 17.11 -2.31 -3.04
N LEU A 142 17.05 -0.96 -3.00
CA LEU A 142 17.71 -0.10 -3.98
C LEU A 142 19.23 -0.24 -3.96
N GLU A 143 19.84 -0.31 -2.78
CA GLU A 143 21.29 -0.51 -2.64
C GLU A 143 21.71 -1.88 -3.20
N ALA A 144 21.00 -2.94 -2.85
CA ALA A 144 21.29 -4.30 -3.31
C ALA A 144 21.09 -4.52 -4.82
N THR A 145 20.28 -3.67 -5.46
CA THR A 145 19.99 -3.73 -6.90
C THR A 145 20.66 -2.61 -7.70
N ASN A 146 21.57 -1.84 -7.08
CA ASN A 146 22.27 -0.75 -7.73
C ASN A 146 23.13 -1.29 -8.89
N PRO A 147 22.81 -0.93 -10.16
CA PRO A 147 23.59 -1.40 -11.32
C PRO A 147 25.01 -0.83 -11.36
N ASP A 148 25.24 0.29 -10.66
CA ASP A 148 26.51 1.02 -10.62
C ASP A 148 27.22 0.87 -9.26
N ALA A 149 26.96 -0.22 -8.52
CA ALA A 149 27.57 -0.45 -7.20
C ALA A 149 29.10 -0.52 -7.31
N GLU A 150 29.79 0.34 -6.57
CA GLU A 150 31.25 0.30 -6.47
C GLU A 150 31.68 -0.97 -5.72
N ILE A 151 32.32 -1.90 -6.44
CA ILE A 151 32.90 -3.12 -5.86
C ILE A 151 34.24 -2.72 -5.25
N TYR A 152 34.30 -2.64 -3.93
CA TYR A 152 35.55 -2.49 -3.19
C TYR A 152 36.10 -3.89 -2.86
N ASP A 153 37.23 -4.24 -3.47
CA ASP A 153 38.01 -5.47 -3.19
C ASP A 153 38.63 -5.47 -1.78
#